data_AF-A0A659ULZ6-F1
#
_entry.id   AF-A0A659ULZ6-F1
#
_cell.length_a   1.000
_cell.length_b   1.000
_cell.length_c   1.000
_cell.angle_alpha   90.00
_cell.angle_beta   90.00
_cell.angle_gamma   90.00
#
_symmetry.space_group_name_H-M   'P 1'
#
loop_
_entity.id
_entity.type
_entity.pdbx_description
1 polymer ?
#
loop_
_entity_poly.entity_id
_entity_poly.type
_entity_poly.pdbx_seq_one_letter_code
_entity_poly.pdbx_strand_id
1 'polypeptide(L)' 'WVVNIVKATGNYGEMFDRNVGSGSPLKIARGINALWTKGGLQYAPPIR' A
#
# COMPACT_ATOMS: atom_id res chain seq x y z
N TRP A 1 -5.65 2.23 17.91
CA TRP A 1 -5.87 3.15 16.78
C TRP A 1 -5.58 2.49 15.43
N VAL A 2 -4.45 1.79 15.27
CA VAL A 2 -4.10 1.05 14.03
C VAL A 2 -5.22 0.10 13.55
N VAL A 3 -5.84 -0.65 14.46
CA VAL A 3 -6.97 -1.54 14.13
C VAL A 3 -8.13 -0.79 13.49
N ASN A 4 -8.43 0.43 13.95
CA ASN A 4 -9.52 1.23 13.40
C ASN A 4 -9.18 1.71 11.98
N ILE A 5 -7.93 2.10 11.74
CA ILE A 5 -7.45 2.52 10.41
C ILE A 5 -7.52 1.36 9.43
N VAL A 6 -6.95 0.19 9.78
CA VAL A 6 -6.96 -0.98 8.89
C VAL A 6 -8.39 -1.46 8.64
N LYS A 7 -9.28 -1.40 9.63
CA LYS A 7 -10.70 -1.73 9.41
C LYS A 7 -11.42 -0.75 8.49
N ALA A 8 -11.14 0.54 8.60
CA ALA A 8 -11.82 1.56 7.81
C ALA A 8 -11.30 1.65 6.37
N THR A 9 -9.98 1.54 6.20
CA THR A 9 -9.32 1.82 4.91
C THR A 9 -8.46 0.68 4.39
N GLY A 10 -8.30 -0.43 5.09
CA GLY A 10 -7.35 -1.48 4.71
C GLY A 10 -5.88 -1.02 4.83
N ASN A 11 -4.96 -1.91 4.47
CA ASN A 11 -3.54 -1.65 4.43
C ASN A 11 -3.12 -0.93 3.13
N TYR A 12 -1.88 -0.46 3.07
CA TYR A 12 -1.36 0.28 1.92
C TYR A 12 -1.52 -0.48 0.59
N GLY A 13 -1.28 -1.79 0.60
CA GLY A 13 -1.41 -2.62 -0.59
C GLY A 13 -2.84 -2.65 -1.13
N GLU A 14 -3.83 -2.78 -0.23
CA GLU A 14 -5.26 -2.78 -0.57
C GLU A 14 -5.74 -1.42 -1.05
N MET A 15 -5.24 -0.34 -0.44
CA MET A 15 -5.56 1.03 -0.88
C MET A 15 -5.00 1.35 -2.27
N PHE A 16 -3.75 0.98 -2.53
CA PHE A 16 -3.15 1.25 -3.83
C PHE A 16 -3.78 0.38 -4.91
N ASP A 17 -4.10 -0.89 -4.63
CA ASP A 17 -4.68 -1.76 -5.66
C ASP A 17 -6.08 -1.32 -6.10
N ARG A 18 -6.93 -0.87 -5.17
CA ARG A 18 -8.27 -0.38 -5.52
C ARG A 18 -8.27 0.92 -6.32
N ASN A 19 -7.31 1.82 -6.06
CA ASN A 19 -7.35 3.20 -6.56
C ASN A 19 -6.49 3.38 -7.81
N VAL A 20 -5.31 2.77 -7.85
CA VAL A 20 -4.32 3.01 -8.92
C VAL A 20 -3.73 1.73 -9.49
N GLY A 21 -3.81 0.61 -8.76
CA GLY A 21 -3.21 -0.67 -9.16
C GLY A 21 -4.08 -1.49 -10.10
N SER A 22 -3.89 -2.80 -10.09
CA SER A 22 -4.57 -3.75 -10.98
C SER A 22 -6.10 -3.74 -10.81
N GLY A 23 -6.60 -3.41 -9.63
CA GLY A 23 -8.02 -3.28 -9.34
C GLY A 23 -8.65 -1.98 -9.85
N SER A 24 -7.86 -1.03 -10.38
CA SER A 24 -8.36 0.25 -10.87
C SER A 24 -8.22 0.41 -12.39
N PRO A 25 -8.95 1.35 -13.00
CA PRO A 25 -8.84 1.62 -14.44
C PRO A 25 -7.43 2.04 -14.87
N LEU A 26 -6.58 2.49 -13.95
CA LEU A 26 -5.24 3.00 -14.22
C LEU A 26 -4.19 1.89 -14.37
N LYS A 27 -4.40 0.72 -13.74
CA LYS A 27 -3.55 -0.48 -13.85
C LYS A 27 -2.05 -0.21 -13.65
N ILE A 28 -1.70 0.68 -12.72
CA ILE A 28 -0.32 1.06 -12.46
C ILE A 28 0.39 -0.05 -11.69
N ALA A 29 1.54 -0.50 -12.22
CA ALA A 29 2.40 -1.42 -11.51
C ALA A 29 3.03 -0.73 -10.28
N ARG A 30 3.15 -1.47 -9.16
CA ARG A 30 3.66 -0.92 -7.89
C ARG A 30 5.01 -0.22 -8.04
N GLY A 31 5.94 -0.77 -8.82
CA GLY A 31 7.24 -0.15 -9.10
C GLY A 31 7.94 0.37 -7.83
N ILE A 32 8.26 1.67 -7.84
CA ILE A 32 8.88 2.38 -6.71
C ILE A 32 7.99 2.37 -5.45
N ASN A 33 6.67 2.34 -5.60
CA ASN A 33 5.70 2.27 -4.50
C ASN A 33 5.55 0.86 -3.90
N ALA A 34 6.38 -0.10 -4.30
CA ALA A 34 6.46 -1.38 -3.60
C ALA A 34 7.10 -1.22 -2.21
N LEU A 35 6.90 -2.23 -1.37
CA LEU A 35 7.61 -2.32 -0.09
C LEU A 35 9.12 -2.34 -0.31
N TRP A 36 9.87 -1.75 0.61
CA TRP A 36 11.33 -1.72 0.56
C TRP A 36 11.97 -3.11 0.44
N THR A 37 11.39 -4.12 1.09
CA THR A 37 11.85 -5.53 0.98
C THR A 37 11.53 -6.19 -0.36
N LYS A 38 10.68 -5.57 -1.18
CA LYS A 38 10.26 -6.04 -2.50
C LYS A 38 10.81 -5.19 -3.64
N GLY A 39 11.89 -4.44 -3.40
CA GLY A 39 12.56 -3.60 -4.40
C GLY A 39 11.92 -2.23 -4.64
N GLY A 40 10.98 -1.81 -3.79
CA GLY A 40 10.46 -0.43 -3.80
C GLY A 40 11.13 0.46 -2.75
N LEU A 41 10.59 1.65 -2.54
CA LEU A 41 11.09 2.62 -1.56
C LEU A 41 10.18 2.79 -0.36
N GLN A 42 9.06 2.05 -0.32
CA GLN A 42 8.11 2.23 0.75
C GLN A 42 8.55 1.51 2.03
N TYR A 43 9.04 2.31 2.96
CA TYR A 43 9.47 1.91 4.28
C TYR A 43 8.59 2.56 5.34
N ALA A 44 7.94 1.74 6.18
CA ALA A 44 7.26 2.23 7.36
C ALA A 44 8.25 2.23 8.53
N PRO A 45 8.45 3.36 9.24
CA PRO A 45 9.25 3.40 10.45
C PRO A 45 8.71 2.41 11.51
N PRO A 46 9.58 1.79 12.32
CA PRO A 46 9.14 0.87 13.36
C PRO A 46 8.31 1.62 14.40
N ILE A 47 7.09 1.16 14.66
CA ILE A 47 6.28 1.63 15.79
C ILE A 47 6.76 0.85 17.02
N ARG A 48 7.52 1.53 17.89
CA ARG A 48 8.08 1.03 19.14
C ARG A 48 7.72 1.97 20.28
#